data_AF-J9EMS9-F1
#
_entry.id   AF-J9EMS9-F1
#
_cell.length_a   1.000
_cell.length_b   1.000
_cell.length_c   1.000
_cell.angle_alpha   90.00
_cell.angle_beta   90.00
_cell.angle_gamma   90.00
#
_symmetry.space_group_name_H-M   'P 1'
#
loop_
_entity.id
_entity.type
_entity.pdbx_description
1 polymer ?
#
loop_
_entity_poly.entity_id
_entity_poly.type
_entity_poly.pdbx_seq_one_letter_code
_entity_poly.pdbx_strand_id
1 'polypeptide(L)'
;SIPFVLSANLHDGSLVVNFPYDDHKIEGIEAKTGDHELFVVLSYLYARAHRYMWKKGPRCINQYDDNLDEGITNGNKWYRVSGGMQDWNYVFANCFELTIEMSCVKYSTDEQLKQIWDEHKFALISFIEKIHNTISGFVLDEINGIGIPNVQISINNIGKTVLSSTDGDFWRLVIPGNYNVTFQHFRYEPVI
;
A
#
# COMPACT_ATOMS: atom_id res chain seq x y z
N SER A 1 -8.15 -18.59 -0.73
CA SER A 1 -7.08 -17.62 -0.44
C SER A 1 -7.58 -16.71 0.66
N ILE A 2 -6.73 -16.25 1.59
CA ILE A 2 -7.12 -15.24 2.57
C ILE A 2 -7.15 -13.88 1.84
N PRO A 3 -8.25 -13.10 1.90
CA PRO A 3 -8.39 -11.86 1.15
C PRO A 3 -7.62 -10.72 1.83
N PHE A 4 -6.29 -10.72 1.70
CA PHE A 4 -5.47 -9.58 2.13
C PHE A 4 -5.76 -8.34 1.26
N VAL A 5 -5.93 -7.19 1.91
CA VAL A 5 -6.34 -5.93 1.27
C VAL A 5 -5.29 -4.84 1.47
N LEU A 6 -4.78 -4.66 2.70
CA LEU A 6 -3.68 -3.74 3.03
C LEU A 6 -2.56 -4.54 3.71
N SER A 7 -1.32 -4.24 3.38
CA SER A 7 -0.14 -4.86 3.97
C SER A 7 0.99 -3.84 4.13
N ALA A 8 1.93 -4.15 5.02
CA ALA A 8 3.23 -3.53 5.04
C ALA A 8 4.28 -4.59 5.38
N ASN A 9 5.37 -4.62 4.62
CA ASN A 9 6.56 -5.38 4.97
C ASN A 9 7.57 -4.45 5.67
N LEU A 10 8.25 -4.95 6.70
CA LEU A 10 9.12 -4.14 7.56
C LEU A 10 10.58 -4.45 7.26
N HIS A 11 11.37 -3.41 7.06
CA HIS A 11 12.76 -3.44 6.68
C HIS A 11 13.58 -2.51 7.58
N ASP A 12 14.91 -2.65 7.48
CA ASP A 12 15.87 -1.75 8.10
C ASP A 12 17.02 -1.44 7.14
N GLY A 13 17.69 -0.31 7.38
CA GLY A 13 18.76 0.24 6.55
C GLY A 13 18.49 1.69 6.15
N SER A 14 17.27 2.19 6.35
CA SER A 14 16.92 3.60 6.27
C SER A 14 15.79 3.96 7.26
N LEU A 15 15.21 5.14 7.11
CA LEU A 15 14.02 5.57 7.84
C LEU A 15 13.06 6.31 6.91
N VAL A 16 12.24 5.55 6.20
CA VAL A 16 11.36 6.05 5.13
C VAL A 16 10.23 5.05 4.89
N VAL A 17 9.08 5.54 4.43
CA VAL A 17 8.06 4.68 3.83
C VAL A 17 8.24 4.61 2.32
N ASN A 18 8.58 3.44 1.84
CA ASN A 18 8.73 3.13 0.43
C ASN A 18 7.39 2.63 -0.14
N PHE A 19 7.02 3.13 -1.32
CA PHE A 19 5.76 2.74 -1.97
C PHE A 19 5.94 2.40 -3.46
N PRO A 20 5.04 1.58 -4.02
CA PRO A 20 5.13 1.11 -5.40
C PRO A 20 5.17 2.20 -6.48
N TYR A 21 5.73 1.93 -7.66
CA TYR A 21 6.48 0.71 -7.98
C TYR A 21 7.95 0.80 -7.55
N ASP A 22 8.53 -0.35 -7.23
CA ASP A 22 9.96 -0.54 -6.95
C ASP A 22 10.79 -0.69 -8.24
N ASP A 23 10.16 -1.03 -9.36
CA ASP A 23 10.83 -1.27 -10.65
C ASP A 23 10.24 -0.41 -11.79
N HIS A 24 11.11 0.09 -12.65
CA HIS A 24 10.79 0.66 -13.95
C HIS A 24 11.94 0.45 -14.95
N LYS A 25 11.67 0.68 -16.24
CA LYS A 25 12.70 0.58 -17.30
C LYS A 25 13.87 1.54 -17.10
N ILE A 26 13.64 2.66 -16.42
CA ILE A 26 14.61 3.71 -16.12
C ILE A 26 14.61 3.85 -14.60
N GLU A 27 15.77 3.66 -13.98
CA GLU A 27 15.98 3.82 -12.53
C GLU A 27 16.04 5.31 -12.14
N GLY A 28 15.71 5.63 -10.89
CA GLY A 28 15.82 6.98 -10.33
C GLY A 28 14.70 7.92 -10.74
N ILE A 29 13.69 7.42 -11.45
CA ILE A 29 12.48 8.17 -11.79
C ILE A 29 11.27 7.58 -11.09
N GLU A 30 10.25 8.41 -10.88
CA GLU A 30 9.02 7.97 -10.23
C GLU A 30 8.24 7.00 -11.12
N ALA A 31 8.03 5.78 -10.63
CA ALA A 31 7.29 4.72 -11.31
C ALA A 31 5.87 4.64 -10.76
N LYS A 32 4.93 5.35 -11.41
CA LYS A 32 3.57 5.50 -10.91
C LYS A 32 2.72 4.25 -11.13
N THR A 33 2.05 3.80 -10.07
CA THR A 33 0.92 2.87 -10.19
C THR A 33 -0.33 3.62 -10.68
N GLY A 34 -1.36 2.88 -11.09
CA GLY A 34 -2.68 3.51 -11.31
C GLY A 34 -3.40 3.91 -10.01
N ASP A 35 -2.90 3.50 -8.84
CA ASP A 35 -3.36 3.91 -7.50
C ASP A 35 -2.31 4.81 -6.79
N HIS A 36 -1.51 5.54 -7.56
CA HIS A 36 -0.34 6.24 -7.03
C HIS A 36 -0.67 7.23 -5.91
N GLU A 37 -1.75 8.02 -6.07
CA GLU A 37 -2.18 8.96 -5.04
C GLU A 37 -2.60 8.27 -3.74
N LEU A 38 -3.25 7.11 -3.83
CA LEU A 38 -3.59 6.30 -2.65
C LEU A 38 -2.33 5.84 -1.92
N PHE A 39 -1.33 5.34 -2.65
CA PHE A 39 -0.05 4.92 -2.06
C PHE A 39 0.71 6.09 -1.41
N VAL A 40 0.72 7.26 -2.05
CA VAL A 40 1.31 8.48 -1.47
C VAL A 40 0.60 8.85 -0.16
N VAL A 41 -0.74 8.85 -0.15
CA VAL A 41 -1.53 9.17 1.06
C VAL A 41 -1.27 8.16 2.18
N LEU A 42 -1.28 6.85 1.89
CA LEU A 42 -1.00 5.81 2.88
C LEU A 42 0.41 5.96 3.48
N SER A 43 1.40 6.19 2.62
CA SER A 43 2.80 6.38 3.04
C SER A 43 2.96 7.62 3.90
N TYR A 44 2.35 8.73 3.46
CA TYR A 44 2.40 9.99 4.17
C TYR A 44 1.76 9.88 5.56
N LEU A 45 0.61 9.20 5.67
CA LEU A 45 -0.07 8.98 6.95
C LEU A 45 0.82 8.21 7.93
N TYR A 46 1.49 7.14 7.47
CA TYR A 46 2.43 6.40 8.32
C TYR A 46 3.61 7.29 8.76
N ALA A 47 4.29 7.93 7.80
CA ALA A 47 5.47 8.76 8.07
C ALA A 47 5.16 9.92 9.04
N ARG A 48 3.97 10.52 8.93
CA ARG A 48 3.50 11.62 9.79
C ARG A 48 3.10 11.16 11.18
N ALA A 49 2.55 9.96 11.33
CA ALA A 49 2.20 9.38 12.62
C ALA A 49 3.45 8.91 13.39
N HIS A 50 4.54 8.62 12.68
CA HIS A 50 5.84 8.33 13.29
C HIS A 50 6.48 9.59 13.90
N ARG A 51 7.25 9.43 14.99
CA ARG A 51 7.82 10.54 15.77
C ARG A 51 8.67 11.54 14.97
N TYR A 52 9.53 11.08 14.06
CA TYR A 52 10.43 11.96 13.29
C TYR A 52 10.67 11.59 11.81
N MET A 53 10.13 10.48 11.29
CA MET A 53 10.26 10.06 9.89
C MET A 53 9.82 11.14 8.90
N TRP A 54 8.80 11.95 9.21
CA TRP A 54 8.39 13.05 8.35
C TRP A 54 9.36 14.25 8.31
N LYS A 55 10.30 14.36 9.26
CA LYS A 55 11.19 15.54 9.36
C LYS A 55 12.12 15.62 8.16
N LYS A 56 12.52 16.83 7.78
CA LYS A 56 13.54 17.06 6.75
C LYS A 56 14.95 16.80 7.32
N GLY A 57 15.85 16.36 6.47
CA GLY A 57 17.25 16.09 6.80
C GLY A 57 17.66 14.65 6.50
N PRO A 58 18.96 14.33 6.72
CA PRO A 58 19.47 12.99 6.49
C PRO A 58 18.75 11.97 7.37
N ARG A 59 18.36 10.83 6.78
CA ARG A 59 17.68 9.74 7.50
C ARG A 59 18.63 9.02 8.43
N CYS A 60 19.83 8.76 7.93
CA CYS A 60 20.88 8.04 8.62
C CYS A 60 22.18 8.84 8.57
N ILE A 61 23.07 8.60 9.55
CA ILE A 61 24.36 9.31 9.69
C ILE A 61 25.24 9.24 8.42
N ASN A 62 25.01 8.25 7.55
CA ASN A 62 25.77 8.07 6.31
C ASN A 62 24.94 8.30 5.02
N GLN A 63 23.70 8.78 5.12
CA GLN A 63 22.79 9.04 3.99
C GLN A 63 22.56 10.55 3.84
N TYR A 64 23.59 11.27 3.39
CA TYR A 64 23.58 12.73 3.30
C TYR A 64 22.83 13.30 2.08
N ASP A 65 22.49 12.48 1.09
CA ASP A 65 21.94 12.93 -0.20
C ASP A 65 20.53 12.37 -0.51
N ASP A 66 19.91 11.73 0.48
CA ASP A 66 18.51 11.30 0.36
C ASP A 66 17.61 12.52 0.61
N ASN A 67 17.44 13.37 -0.41
CA ASN A 67 16.44 14.44 -0.47
C ASN A 67 15.01 13.86 -0.51
N LEU A 68 14.68 13.07 0.51
CA LEU A 68 13.38 12.50 0.75
C LEU A 68 12.59 13.50 1.58
N ASP A 69 11.97 14.45 0.89
CA ASP A 69 10.98 15.32 1.49
C ASP A 69 9.87 14.44 2.10
N GLU A 70 9.45 14.77 3.33
CA GLU A 70 8.26 14.21 3.99
C GLU A 70 8.33 12.74 4.46
N GLY A 71 9.45 12.05 4.31
CA GLY A 71 9.66 10.72 4.89
C GLY A 71 9.03 9.58 4.09
N ILE A 72 8.72 9.83 2.82
CA ILE A 72 8.19 8.84 1.89
C ILE A 72 9.02 8.82 0.60
N THR A 73 9.01 7.70 -0.10
CA THR A 73 9.65 7.59 -1.42
C THR A 73 8.94 6.60 -2.32
N ASN A 74 8.90 6.90 -3.62
CA ASN A 74 8.62 5.87 -4.61
C ASN A 74 9.85 4.96 -4.72
N GLY A 75 9.65 3.64 -4.78
CA GLY A 75 10.76 2.68 -4.78
C GLY A 75 11.73 2.86 -5.92
N ASN A 76 11.27 2.83 -7.16
CA ASN A 76 12.17 2.99 -8.31
C ASN A 76 12.88 4.36 -8.34
N LYS A 77 12.24 5.40 -7.81
CA LYS A 77 12.86 6.73 -7.66
C LYS A 77 14.01 6.71 -6.65
N TRP A 78 13.90 5.92 -5.59
CA TRP A 78 14.96 5.76 -4.61
C TRP A 78 16.11 4.92 -5.17
N TYR A 79 15.82 3.67 -5.56
CA TYR A 79 16.69 2.80 -6.34
C TYR A 79 15.85 1.63 -6.87
N ARG A 80 16.25 1.08 -8.02
CA ARG A 80 15.45 0.05 -8.69
C ARG A 80 15.53 -1.30 -7.97
N VAL A 81 14.39 -1.92 -7.68
CA VAL A 81 14.30 -3.29 -7.13
C VAL A 81 13.33 -4.15 -7.93
N SER A 82 13.87 -5.04 -8.76
CA SER A 82 13.07 -6.02 -9.51
C SER A 82 12.72 -7.24 -8.65
N GLY A 83 11.47 -7.70 -8.75
CA GLY A 83 11.01 -8.93 -8.08
C GLY A 83 10.68 -8.78 -6.60
N GLY A 84 10.51 -7.54 -6.11
CA GLY A 84 10.10 -7.25 -4.74
C GLY A 84 8.69 -7.75 -4.41
N MET A 85 8.49 -8.13 -3.15
CA MET A 85 7.20 -8.61 -2.63
C MET A 85 6.11 -7.52 -2.69
N GLN A 86 6.51 -6.26 -2.45
CA GLN A 86 5.63 -5.10 -2.48
C GLN A 86 4.87 -4.98 -3.81
N ASP A 87 5.61 -4.97 -4.92
CA ASP A 87 5.05 -4.88 -6.26
C ASP A 87 4.28 -6.15 -6.64
N TRP A 88 4.77 -7.33 -6.23
CA TRP A 88 4.10 -8.60 -6.49
C TRP A 88 2.69 -8.63 -5.87
N ASN A 89 2.54 -8.16 -4.62
CA ASN A 89 1.24 -8.06 -3.95
C ASN A 89 0.27 -7.19 -4.74
N TYR A 90 0.71 -6.01 -5.19
CA TYR A 90 -0.14 -5.09 -5.93
C TYR A 90 -0.48 -5.59 -7.35
N VAL A 91 0.41 -6.33 -8.01
CA VAL A 91 0.17 -6.85 -9.36
C VAL A 91 -0.70 -8.12 -9.34
N PHE A 92 -0.40 -9.07 -8.45
CA PHE A 92 -0.96 -10.43 -8.52
C PHE A 92 -1.96 -10.79 -7.44
N ALA A 93 -1.94 -10.13 -6.28
CA ALA A 93 -2.93 -10.31 -5.21
C ALA A 93 -3.93 -9.15 -5.19
N ASN A 94 -4.94 -9.14 -4.32
CA ASN A 94 -5.80 -7.96 -4.10
C ASN A 94 -5.16 -6.90 -3.19
N CYS A 95 -3.93 -7.15 -2.71
CA CYS A 95 -3.32 -6.47 -1.59
C CYS A 95 -2.49 -5.25 -2.00
N PHE A 96 -2.63 -4.17 -1.24
CA PHE A 96 -1.83 -2.95 -1.37
C PHE A 96 -0.75 -2.98 -0.30
N GLU A 97 0.50 -3.13 -0.71
CA GLU A 97 1.62 -3.27 0.23
C GLU A 97 2.55 -2.05 0.17
N LEU A 98 3.00 -1.61 1.35
CA LEU A 98 4.11 -0.69 1.52
C LEU A 98 5.35 -1.42 2.04
N THR A 99 6.53 -0.88 1.79
CA THR A 99 7.78 -1.28 2.45
C THR A 99 8.15 -0.18 3.45
N ILE A 100 8.33 -0.55 4.72
CA ILE A 100 8.62 0.43 5.79
C ILE A 100 10.03 0.20 6.30
N GLU A 101 10.91 1.16 6.05
CA GLU A 101 12.26 1.20 6.63
C GLU A 101 12.17 1.78 8.05
N MET A 102 12.33 0.91 9.03
CA MET A 102 12.05 1.18 10.45
C MET A 102 13.23 1.84 11.15
N SER A 103 14.46 1.43 10.82
CA SER A 103 15.67 1.93 11.47
C SER A 103 16.85 1.94 10.52
N CYS A 104 17.73 2.93 10.70
CA CYS A 104 19.04 2.94 10.06
C CYS A 104 19.92 1.76 10.48
N VAL A 105 19.70 1.22 11.69
CA VAL A 105 20.49 0.15 12.27
C VAL A 105 19.77 -1.18 12.02
N LYS A 106 20.26 -1.93 11.02
CA LYS A 106 19.72 -3.24 10.62
C LYS A 106 19.64 -4.28 11.73
N TYR A 107 20.54 -4.18 12.71
CA TYR A 107 20.56 -5.08 13.85
C TYR A 107 20.63 -4.22 15.11
N SER A 108 19.48 -3.71 15.51
CA SER A 108 19.33 -2.87 16.71
C SER A 108 19.62 -3.67 17.97
N THR A 109 20.18 -3.03 18.99
CA THR A 109 20.42 -3.68 20.29
C THR A 109 19.15 -3.74 21.12
N ASP A 110 19.12 -4.62 22.12
CA ASP A 110 17.96 -4.79 23.02
C ASP A 110 17.55 -3.47 23.69
N GLU A 111 18.50 -2.61 24.02
CA GLU A 111 18.26 -1.31 24.64
C GLU A 111 17.53 -0.33 23.70
N GLN A 112 17.66 -0.50 22.39
CA GLN A 112 17.04 0.35 21.37
C GLN A 112 15.60 -0.07 21.05
N LEU A 113 15.25 -1.34 21.26
CA LEU A 113 13.94 -1.90 20.86
C LEU A 113 12.76 -1.13 21.45
N LYS A 114 12.84 -0.75 22.73
CA LYS A 114 11.77 0.01 23.38
C LYS A 114 11.57 1.38 22.72
N GLN A 115 12.66 2.04 22.36
CA GLN A 115 12.61 3.34 21.69
C GLN A 115 11.98 3.21 20.29
N ILE A 116 12.42 2.24 19.49
CA ILE A 116 11.87 1.97 18.15
C ILE A 116 10.38 1.67 18.24
N TRP A 117 9.96 0.83 19.19
CA TRP A 117 8.54 0.58 19.44
C TRP A 117 7.77 1.86 19.77
N ASP A 118 8.27 2.67 20.70
CA ASP A 118 7.61 3.90 21.12
C ASP A 118 7.48 4.93 19.99
N GLU A 119 8.37 4.87 19.00
CA GLU A 119 8.39 5.75 17.83
C GLU A 119 7.45 5.29 16.71
N HIS A 120 7.27 3.97 16.54
CA HIS A 120 6.45 3.38 15.47
C HIS A 120 5.03 2.97 15.88
N LYS A 121 4.76 2.69 17.16
CA LYS A 121 3.49 2.07 17.59
C LYS A 121 2.23 2.79 17.09
N PHE A 122 2.22 4.13 17.13
CA PHE A 122 1.07 4.90 16.65
C PHE A 122 1.00 4.93 15.13
N ALA A 123 2.14 4.92 14.42
CA ALA A 123 2.17 4.81 12.97
C ALA A 123 1.61 3.46 12.51
N LEU A 124 2.06 2.36 13.13
CA LEU A 124 1.57 1.01 12.87
C LEU A 124 0.05 0.90 13.09
N ILE A 125 -0.45 1.36 14.24
CA ILE A 125 -1.89 1.34 14.54
C ILE A 125 -2.66 2.18 13.52
N SER A 126 -2.21 3.41 13.26
CA SER A 126 -2.88 4.32 12.32
C SER A 126 -2.92 3.76 10.90
N PHE A 127 -1.91 2.98 10.49
CA PHE A 127 -1.86 2.35 9.19
C PHE A 127 -2.83 1.16 9.10
N ILE A 128 -2.87 0.32 10.13
CA ILE A 128 -3.84 -0.78 10.22
C ILE A 128 -5.27 -0.24 10.10
N GLU A 129 -5.60 0.88 10.75
CA GLU A 129 -6.93 1.50 10.65
C GLU A 129 -7.35 1.85 9.22
N LYS A 130 -6.41 2.06 8.29
CA LYS A 130 -6.72 2.40 6.89
C LYS A 130 -7.33 1.25 6.10
N ILE A 131 -7.26 0.03 6.61
CA ILE A 131 -7.99 -1.12 6.04
C ILE A 131 -9.49 -0.87 5.93
N HIS A 132 -10.05 0.01 6.78
CA HIS A 132 -11.47 0.31 6.80
C HIS A 132 -11.88 1.40 5.79
N ASN A 133 -10.92 2.04 5.10
CA ASN A 133 -11.19 3.05 4.08
C ASN A 133 -11.36 2.38 2.71
N THR A 134 -12.46 1.63 2.55
CA THR A 134 -12.73 0.86 1.34
C THR A 134 -14.13 1.13 0.81
N ILE A 135 -14.27 1.03 -0.51
CA ILE A 135 -15.56 0.62 -1.10
C ILE A 135 -15.61 -0.89 -0.93
N SER A 136 -16.54 -1.37 -0.12
CA SER A 136 -16.67 -2.79 0.23
C SER A 136 -18.12 -3.21 0.34
N GLY A 137 -18.35 -4.51 0.21
CA GLY A 137 -19.69 -5.09 0.23
C GLY A 137 -19.68 -6.50 -0.33
N PHE A 138 -20.84 -6.94 -0.78
CA PHE A 138 -21.05 -8.24 -1.41
C PHE A 138 -21.59 -8.04 -2.82
N VAL A 139 -21.11 -8.83 -3.78
CA VAL A 139 -21.73 -8.96 -5.10
C VAL A 139 -22.58 -10.21 -5.10
N LEU A 140 -23.89 -10.05 -5.28
CA LEU A 140 -24.87 -11.14 -5.17
C LEU A 140 -25.55 -11.40 -6.52
N ASP A 141 -25.86 -12.66 -6.76
CA ASP A 141 -26.72 -13.08 -7.86
C ASP A 141 -28.16 -12.66 -7.60
N GLU A 142 -28.78 -11.99 -8.57
CA GLU A 142 -30.14 -11.43 -8.44
C GLU A 142 -31.21 -12.51 -8.21
N ILE A 143 -31.04 -13.70 -8.78
CA ILE A 143 -32.07 -14.75 -8.78
C ILE A 143 -32.05 -15.53 -7.47
N ASN A 144 -30.86 -15.93 -7.01
CA ASN A 144 -30.71 -16.83 -5.86
C ASN A 144 -30.12 -16.16 -4.61
N GLY A 145 -29.62 -14.92 -4.72
CA GLY A 145 -29.05 -14.15 -3.61
C GLY A 145 -27.69 -14.64 -3.12
N ILE A 146 -27.04 -15.55 -3.85
CA ILE A 146 -25.74 -16.13 -3.48
C ILE A 146 -24.61 -15.21 -3.95
N GLY A 147 -23.55 -15.12 -3.15
CA GLY A 147 -22.33 -14.38 -3.48
C GLY A 147 -21.65 -14.88 -4.75
N ILE A 148 -21.27 -13.95 -5.63
CA ILE A 148 -20.57 -14.24 -6.88
C ILE A 148 -19.07 -14.05 -6.68
N PRO A 149 -18.25 -15.11 -6.76
CA PRO A 149 -16.81 -15.01 -6.63
C PRO A 149 -16.14 -14.52 -7.92
N ASN A 150 -14.94 -13.96 -7.81
CA ASN A 150 -14.11 -13.49 -8.92
C ASN A 150 -14.77 -12.42 -9.81
N VAL A 151 -15.70 -11.65 -9.26
CA VAL A 151 -16.19 -10.43 -9.91
C VAL A 151 -15.05 -9.44 -9.91
N GLN A 152 -14.78 -8.81 -11.05
CA GLN A 152 -13.82 -7.73 -11.20
C GLN A 152 -14.46 -6.42 -10.76
N ILE A 153 -13.86 -5.77 -9.77
CA ILE A 153 -14.26 -4.46 -9.27
C ILE A 153 -13.16 -3.46 -9.65
N SER A 154 -13.50 -2.52 -10.53
CA SER A 154 -12.60 -1.46 -11.00
C SER A 154 -13.19 -0.07 -10.76
N ILE A 155 -12.32 0.93 -10.60
CA ILE A 155 -12.71 2.32 -10.42
C ILE A 155 -12.28 3.09 -11.67
N ASN A 156 -13.23 3.67 -12.40
CA ASN A 156 -12.96 4.47 -13.61
C ASN A 156 -12.05 3.77 -14.66
N ASN A 157 -11.90 2.44 -14.62
CA ASN A 157 -10.88 1.67 -15.37
C ASN A 157 -9.44 2.17 -15.17
N ILE A 158 -9.16 2.78 -14.02
CA ILE A 158 -7.84 3.27 -13.60
C ILE A 158 -7.42 2.48 -12.35
N GLY A 159 -6.12 2.20 -12.23
CA GLY A 159 -5.60 1.51 -11.07
C GLY A 159 -5.89 0.01 -11.07
N LYS A 160 -5.83 -0.55 -9.87
CA LYS A 160 -5.99 -1.97 -9.63
C LYS A 160 -7.45 -2.39 -9.69
N THR A 161 -7.71 -3.40 -10.52
CA THR A 161 -8.91 -4.23 -10.42
C THR A 161 -8.74 -5.20 -9.26
N VAL A 162 -9.69 -5.20 -8.32
CA VAL A 162 -9.75 -6.20 -7.25
C VAL A 162 -10.81 -7.24 -7.57
N LEU A 163 -10.67 -8.43 -7.00
CA LEU A 163 -11.61 -9.54 -7.19
C LEU A 163 -12.44 -9.79 -5.94
N SER A 164 -13.73 -10.08 -6.10
CA SER A 164 -14.55 -10.62 -5.01
C SER A 164 -14.06 -12.00 -4.57
N SER A 165 -14.17 -12.27 -3.27
CA SER A 165 -13.82 -13.53 -2.63
C SER A 165 -14.94 -14.57 -2.79
N THR A 166 -14.79 -15.73 -2.16
CA THR A 166 -15.67 -16.89 -2.35
C THR A 166 -17.13 -16.61 -2.05
N ASP A 167 -17.42 -15.76 -1.06
CA ASP A 167 -18.78 -15.40 -0.67
C ASP A 167 -19.28 -14.12 -1.36
N GLY A 168 -18.57 -13.66 -2.40
CA GLY A 168 -18.87 -12.43 -3.14
C GLY A 168 -18.47 -11.15 -2.42
N ASP A 169 -17.90 -11.25 -1.22
CA ASP A 169 -17.33 -10.17 -0.43
C ASP A 169 -16.11 -9.56 -1.12
N PHE A 170 -15.99 -8.23 -1.08
CA PHE A 170 -14.86 -7.52 -1.68
C PHE A 170 -14.49 -6.26 -0.88
N TRP A 171 -13.25 -5.81 -1.10
CA TRP A 171 -12.73 -4.56 -0.55
C TRP A 171 -11.85 -3.88 -1.58
N ARG A 172 -12.19 -2.64 -1.93
CA ARG A 172 -11.37 -1.77 -2.77
C ARG A 172 -10.95 -0.54 -1.96
N LEU A 173 -9.68 -0.48 -1.57
CA LEU A 173 -9.11 0.68 -0.89
C LEU A 173 -9.25 1.93 -1.76
N VAL A 174 -9.61 3.05 -1.14
CA VAL A 174 -9.76 4.35 -1.80
C VAL A 174 -9.37 5.48 -0.85
N ILE A 175 -9.02 6.63 -1.43
CA ILE A 175 -9.00 7.88 -0.69
C ILE A 175 -10.41 8.50 -0.68
N PRO A 176 -10.69 9.52 0.16
CA PRO A 176 -11.99 10.19 0.12
C PRO A 176 -12.26 10.81 -1.26
N GLY A 177 -13.40 10.48 -1.86
CA GLY A 177 -13.77 10.96 -3.19
C GLY A 177 -15.06 10.34 -3.71
N ASN A 178 -15.48 10.77 -4.89
CA ASN A 178 -16.59 10.17 -5.62
C ASN A 178 -16.03 9.32 -6.77
N TYR A 179 -16.56 8.11 -6.93
CA TYR A 179 -16.03 7.12 -7.84
C TYR A 179 -17.17 6.46 -8.61
N ASN A 180 -16.95 6.20 -9.91
CA ASN A 180 -17.79 5.26 -10.66
C ASN A 180 -17.13 3.88 -10.54
N VAL A 181 -17.87 2.90 -10.05
CA VAL A 181 -17.33 1.58 -9.71
C VAL A 181 -17.97 0.55 -10.61
N THR A 182 -17.17 -0.05 -11.49
CA THR A 182 -17.65 -1.07 -12.40
C THR A 182 -17.47 -2.45 -11.77
N PHE A 183 -18.54 -3.24 -11.78
CA PHE A 183 -18.59 -4.65 -11.42
C PHE A 183 -18.73 -5.46 -12.70
N GLN A 184 -17.75 -6.31 -13.01
CA GLN A 184 -17.71 -7.10 -14.24
C GLN A 184 -17.45 -8.58 -13.96
N HIS A 185 -18.25 -9.46 -14.54
CA HIS A 185 -18.03 -10.90 -14.52
C HIS A 185 -18.46 -11.50 -15.85
N PHE A 186 -17.70 -12.44 -16.41
CA PHE A 186 -17.91 -12.97 -17.77
C PHE A 186 -19.26 -13.70 -17.99
N ARG A 187 -19.98 -14.00 -16.91
CA ARG A 187 -21.29 -14.68 -16.93
C ARG A 187 -22.46 -13.78 -16.58
N TYR A 188 -22.21 -12.51 -16.26
CA TYR A 188 -23.22 -11.57 -15.79
C TYR A 188 -23.14 -10.27 -16.58
N GLU A 189 -24.25 -9.54 -16.65
CA GLU A 189 -24.25 -8.19 -17.18
C GLU A 189 -23.46 -7.25 -16.24
N PRO A 190 -22.58 -6.37 -16.77
CA PRO A 190 -21.84 -5.43 -15.95
C PRO A 190 -22.74 -4.40 -15.26
N VAL A 191 -22.36 -3.98 -14.05
CA VAL A 191 -23.00 -2.91 -13.29
C VAL A 191 -21.99 -1.78 -13.06
N ILE A 192 -22.44 -0.52 -13.09
CA ILE A 192 -21.64 0.69 -12.85
C ILE A 192 -22.26 1.50 -11.71
#